data_AF-A0A6A5U6L4-F1
#
_entry.id   AF-A0A6A5U6L4-F1
#
_cell.length_a   1.000
_cell.length_b   1.000
_cell.length_c   1.000
_cell.angle_alpha   90.00
_cell.angle_beta   90.00
_cell.angle_gamma   90.00
#
_symmetry.space_group_name_H-M   'P 1'
#
loop_
_entity.id
_entity.type
_entity.pdbx_description
1 polymer ?
#
loop_
_entity_poly.entity_id
_entity_poly.type
_entity_poly.pdbx_seq_one_letter_code
_entity_poly.pdbx_strand_id
1 'polypeptide(L)'
;MVKANFLNRGTEDPKWQGPQRHFFTVFAIKNLFLIVFAILIVVESVLFREWTRGYDSNNAAFWARNSIPILVDSFLTLVTSWCIATQKWHPIAALVTSIFWPGVWVFGATYNSVGPYSTEVYFPRDDQWWALCWAEAAIQCIIGILYYVMMGFAAKAVHEMRKAEIRRAVDVELSARRVSERLSWDDAPGKV
;
A
#
# COMPACT_ATOMS: atom_id res chain seq x y z
N MET A 1 -8.86 -25.89 4.03
CA MET A 1 -7.55 -25.41 4.53
C MET A 1 -6.75 -24.93 3.33
N VAL A 2 -6.53 -23.62 3.17
CA VAL A 2 -5.77 -23.06 2.04
C VAL A 2 -4.29 -23.39 2.27
N LYS A 3 -3.66 -24.18 1.39
CA LYS A 3 -2.20 -24.38 1.42
C LYS A 3 -1.55 -23.05 1.10
N ALA A 4 -1.01 -22.37 2.10
CA ALA A 4 -0.19 -21.19 1.89
C ALA A 4 1.12 -21.64 1.23
N ASN A 5 1.22 -21.48 -0.09
CA ASN A 5 2.45 -21.75 -0.83
C ASN A 5 3.41 -20.56 -0.65
N PHE A 6 4.01 -20.46 0.53
CA PHE A 6 5.05 -19.45 0.83
C PHE A 6 6.28 -19.56 -0.07
N LEU A 7 6.44 -20.67 -0.79
CA LEU A 7 7.52 -20.92 -1.74
C LEU A 7 7.24 -20.44 -3.16
N ASN A 8 5.96 -20.24 -3.53
CA ASN A 8 5.66 -19.63 -4.83
C ASN A 8 5.98 -18.15 -4.74
N ARG A 9 6.90 -17.68 -5.60
CA ARG A 9 7.15 -16.25 -5.70
C ARG A 9 5.80 -15.59 -6.04
N GLY A 10 5.37 -14.59 -5.25
CA GLY A 10 4.17 -13.80 -5.55
C GLY A 10 4.15 -13.18 -6.96
N THR A 11 5.28 -13.26 -7.66
CA THR A 11 5.49 -12.92 -9.07
C THR A 11 4.92 -13.91 -10.08
N GLU A 12 4.32 -15.03 -9.68
CA GLU A 12 3.71 -15.98 -10.63
C GLU A 12 2.26 -15.63 -11.00
N ASP A 13 1.59 -14.75 -10.23
CA ASP A 13 0.24 -14.32 -10.57
C ASP A 13 0.25 -13.63 -11.94
N PRO A 14 -0.50 -14.13 -12.94
CA PRO A 14 -0.57 -13.54 -14.28
C PRO A 14 -0.92 -12.04 -14.26
N LYS A 15 -1.66 -11.57 -13.26
CA LYS A 15 -2.09 -10.17 -13.12
C LYS A 15 -0.90 -9.23 -12.86
N TRP A 16 0.14 -9.75 -12.23
CA TRP A 16 1.31 -8.98 -11.78
C TRP A 16 2.55 -9.20 -12.66
N GLN A 17 2.39 -9.79 -13.85
CA GLN A 17 3.49 -10.05 -14.78
C GLN A 17 3.93 -8.80 -15.55
N GLY A 18 5.25 -8.61 -15.72
CA GLY A 18 5.81 -7.44 -16.41
C GLY A 18 6.17 -6.30 -15.45
N PRO A 19 6.16 -5.03 -15.89
CA PRO A 19 6.64 -3.91 -15.09
C PRO A 19 5.87 -3.69 -13.77
N GLN A 20 4.61 -4.08 -13.69
CA GLN A 20 3.80 -3.95 -12.47
C GLN A 20 4.26 -4.85 -11.32
N ARG A 21 5.13 -5.86 -11.57
CA ARG A 21 5.74 -6.68 -10.51
C ARG A 21 6.55 -5.85 -9.51
N HIS A 22 7.06 -4.70 -9.94
CA HIS A 22 7.83 -3.79 -9.10
C HIS A 22 6.98 -3.15 -7.98
N PHE A 23 5.64 -3.27 -8.04
CA PHE A 23 4.76 -2.96 -6.92
C PHE A 23 5.22 -3.63 -5.62
N PHE A 24 5.59 -4.93 -5.67
CA PHE A 24 6.02 -5.67 -4.49
C PHE A 24 7.38 -5.23 -3.97
N THR A 25 8.29 -4.82 -4.86
CA THR A 25 9.58 -4.24 -4.48
C THR A 25 9.36 -2.91 -3.76
N VAL A 26 8.51 -2.03 -4.29
CA VAL A 26 8.20 -0.74 -3.65
C VAL A 26 7.47 -0.95 -2.33
N PHE A 27 6.54 -1.91 -2.26
CA PHE A 27 5.89 -2.30 -1.00
C PHE A 27 6.90 -2.75 0.07
N ALA A 28 7.89 -3.57 -0.30
CA ALA A 28 8.95 -4.01 0.61
C ALA A 28 9.83 -2.82 1.07
N ILE A 29 10.22 -1.93 0.16
CA ILE A 29 10.96 -0.70 0.48
C ILE A 29 10.15 0.18 1.44
N LYS A 30 8.85 0.38 1.17
CA LYS A 30 7.95 1.13 2.06
C LYS A 30 7.91 0.53 3.45
N ASN A 31 7.85 -0.80 3.57
CA ASN A 31 7.85 -1.46 4.88
C ASN A 31 9.17 -1.32 5.63
N LEU A 32 10.30 -1.21 4.93
CA LEU A 32 11.57 -0.85 5.56
C LEU A 32 11.49 0.54 6.22
N PHE A 33 10.97 1.53 5.49
CA PHE A 33 10.76 2.87 6.05
C PHE A 33 9.74 2.89 7.18
N LEU A 34 8.69 2.06 7.11
CA LEU A 34 7.72 1.92 8.20
C LEU A 34 8.39 1.39 9.49
N ILE A 35 9.33 0.45 9.39
CA ILE A 35 10.09 -0.05 10.54
C ILE A 35 10.98 1.05 11.12
N VAL A 36 11.67 1.82 10.27
CA VAL A 36 12.49 2.96 10.71
C VAL A 36 11.62 3.99 11.43
N PHE A 37 10.44 4.29 10.88
CA PHE A 37 9.47 5.18 11.52
C PHE A 37 9.00 4.66 12.88
N ALA A 38 8.71 3.36 13.00
CA ALA A 38 8.34 2.73 14.26
C ALA A 38 9.41 2.91 15.34
N ILE A 39 10.69 2.78 14.96
CA ILE A 39 11.81 2.98 15.87
C ILE A 39 11.87 4.44 16.35
N LEU A 40 11.66 5.41 15.46
CA LEU A 40 11.63 6.83 15.84
C LEU A 40 10.53 7.14 16.85
N ILE A 41 9.32 6.57 16.67
CA ILE A 41 8.22 6.74 17.62
C ILE A 41 8.59 6.18 19.01
N VAL A 42 9.27 5.03 19.06
CA VAL A 42 9.75 4.45 20.33
C VAL A 42 10.79 5.37 20.97
N VAL A 43 11.75 5.88 20.20
CA VAL A 43 12.76 6.84 20.68
C VAL A 43 12.10 8.10 21.22
N GLU A 44 11.14 8.68 20.48
CA GLU A 44 10.37 9.83 20.95
C GLU A 44 9.64 9.51 22.26
N SER A 45 8.96 8.36 22.34
CA SER A 45 8.23 7.95 23.54
C SER A 45 9.13 7.89 24.78
N VAL A 46 10.36 7.37 24.62
CA VAL A 46 11.33 7.27 25.72
C VAL A 46 11.84 8.65 26.12
N LEU A 47 12.25 9.46 25.15
CA LEU A 47 12.76 10.82 25.38
C LEU A 47 11.69 11.72 25.99
N PHE A 48 10.47 11.67 25.46
CA PHE A 48 9.35 12.46 25.95
C PHE A 48 9.02 12.11 27.41
N ARG A 49 9.04 10.82 27.76
CA ARG A 49 8.84 10.38 29.16
C ARG A 49 9.96 10.86 30.09
N GLU A 50 11.19 10.94 29.59
CA GLU A 50 12.32 11.49 30.34
C GLU A 50 12.17 13.01 30.56
N TRP A 51 11.78 13.74 29.51
CA TRP A 51 11.62 15.20 29.55
C TRP A 51 10.41 15.67 30.35
N THR A 52 9.34 14.87 30.39
CA THR A 52 8.10 15.18 31.12
C THR A 52 8.05 14.57 32.51
N ARG A 53 9.15 13.99 33.00
CA ARG A 53 9.22 13.32 34.30
C ARG A 53 8.90 14.32 35.43
N GLY A 54 7.68 14.26 35.97
CA GLY A 54 7.18 15.17 37.01
C GLY A 54 5.99 16.04 36.57
N TYR A 55 5.59 15.99 35.29
CA TYR A 55 4.41 16.67 34.76
C TYR A 55 3.35 15.65 34.34
N ASP A 56 2.10 15.89 34.73
CA ASP A 56 0.94 15.06 34.35
C ASP A 56 0.46 15.48 32.95
N SER A 57 1.30 15.30 31.93
CA SER A 57 0.98 15.72 30.57
C SER A 57 0.19 14.62 29.86
N ASN A 58 -1.08 14.91 29.57
CA ASN A 58 -1.94 14.02 28.81
C ASN A 58 -1.40 13.87 27.38
N ASN A 59 -0.90 12.67 27.05
CA ASN A 59 -0.09 12.42 25.85
C ASN A 59 -0.94 12.17 24.58
N ALA A 60 -2.19 12.63 24.56
CA ALA A 60 -3.15 12.34 23.49
C ALA A 60 -2.70 12.89 22.12
N ALA A 61 -2.01 14.05 22.10
CA ALA A 61 -1.48 14.64 20.87
C ALA A 61 -0.38 13.79 20.22
N PHE A 62 0.51 13.21 21.03
CA PHE A 62 1.54 12.26 20.58
C PHE A 62 0.90 11.02 19.93
N TRP A 63 -0.13 10.46 20.58
CA TRP A 63 -0.87 9.30 20.05
C TRP A 63 -1.60 9.60 18.74
N ALA A 64 -2.24 10.77 18.62
CA ALA A 64 -2.96 11.16 17.41
C ALA A 64 -2.02 11.36 16.21
N ARG A 65 -0.83 11.89 16.45
CA ARG A 65 0.17 12.22 15.43
C ARG A 65 0.85 11.01 14.82
N ASN A 66 1.27 10.08 15.68
CA ASN A 66 2.20 9.03 15.31
C ASN A 66 1.58 7.63 15.35
N SER A 67 0.68 7.36 16.30
CA SER A 67 0.14 6.01 16.51
C SER A 67 -0.98 5.64 15.55
N ILE A 68 -1.82 6.58 15.11
CA ILE A 68 -2.91 6.26 14.16
C ILE A 68 -2.35 5.84 12.79
N PRO A 69 -1.46 6.61 12.14
CA PRO A 69 -0.91 6.23 10.84
C PRO A 69 -0.18 4.89 10.88
N ILE A 70 0.65 4.66 11.90
CA ILE A 70 1.44 3.43 12.01
C ILE A 70 0.58 2.20 12.29
N LEU A 71 -0.42 2.28 13.18
CA LEU A 71 -1.27 1.14 13.51
C LEU A 71 -2.12 0.72 12.30
N VAL A 72 -2.73 1.70 11.63
CA VAL A 72 -3.57 1.45 10.46
C VAL A 72 -2.75 0.91 9.30
N ASP A 73 -1.55 1.46 9.03
CA ASP A 73 -0.67 0.94 7.99
C ASP A 73 -0.05 -0.41 8.35
N SER A 74 0.27 -0.66 9.62
CA SER A 74 0.75 -1.98 10.07
C SER A 74 -0.31 -3.06 9.84
N PHE A 75 -1.57 -2.76 10.18
CA PHE A 75 -2.68 -3.67 9.89
C PHE A 75 -2.84 -3.91 8.38
N LEU A 76 -2.83 -2.85 7.56
CA LEU A 76 -2.90 -3.00 6.11
C LEU A 76 -1.70 -3.82 5.57
N THR A 77 -0.51 -3.62 6.12
CA THR A 77 0.71 -4.31 5.74
C THR A 77 0.60 -5.80 6.02
N LEU A 78 0.04 -6.20 7.16
CA LEU A 78 -0.22 -7.61 7.49
C LEU A 78 -1.23 -8.24 6.52
N VAL A 79 -2.35 -7.55 6.27
CA VAL A 79 -3.39 -8.00 5.32
C VAL A 79 -2.80 -8.14 3.91
N THR A 80 -2.06 -7.14 3.45
CA THR A 80 -1.45 -7.12 2.12
C THR A 80 -0.42 -8.24 1.99
N SER A 81 0.43 -8.43 3.00
CA SER A 81 1.43 -9.50 3.01
C SER A 81 0.78 -10.89 2.98
N TRP A 82 -0.29 -11.09 3.74
CA TRP A 82 -1.07 -12.33 3.72
C TRP A 82 -1.70 -12.57 2.34
N CYS A 83 -2.30 -11.54 1.74
CA CYS A 83 -2.88 -11.63 0.41
C CYS A 83 -1.84 -11.89 -0.68
N ILE A 84 -0.64 -11.31 -0.57
CA ILE A 84 0.48 -11.57 -1.48
C ILE A 84 0.95 -13.02 -1.33
N ALA A 85 1.15 -13.49 -0.09
CA ALA A 85 1.57 -14.86 0.20
C ALA A 85 0.56 -15.91 -0.30
N THR A 86 -0.72 -15.55 -0.35
CA THR A 86 -1.80 -16.42 -0.85
C THR A 86 -2.16 -16.18 -2.32
N GLN A 87 -1.44 -15.32 -3.03
CA GLN A 87 -1.71 -14.93 -4.43
C GLN A 87 -3.15 -14.39 -4.65
N LYS A 88 -3.72 -13.74 -3.63
CA LYS A 88 -5.06 -13.15 -3.63
C LYS A 88 -5.05 -11.63 -3.71
N TRP A 89 -3.89 -11.01 -3.84
CA TRP A 89 -3.79 -9.55 -3.90
C TRP A 89 -4.31 -8.99 -5.22
N HIS A 90 -5.49 -8.36 -5.17
CA HIS A 90 -6.18 -7.88 -6.36
C HIS A 90 -5.64 -6.51 -6.83
N PRO A 91 -5.40 -6.29 -8.13
CA PRO A 91 -4.92 -5.01 -8.66
C PRO A 91 -5.80 -3.80 -8.29
N ILE A 92 -7.12 -3.98 -8.27
CA ILE A 92 -8.05 -2.90 -7.85
C ILE A 92 -7.88 -2.57 -6.37
N ALA A 93 -7.75 -3.58 -5.50
CA ALA A 93 -7.51 -3.36 -4.08
C ALA A 93 -6.19 -2.62 -3.87
N ALA A 94 -5.14 -3.03 -4.60
CA ALA A 94 -3.84 -2.35 -4.60
C ALA A 94 -3.93 -0.88 -5.03
N LEU A 95 -4.76 -0.58 -6.03
CA LEU A 95 -4.96 0.78 -6.51
C LEU A 95 -5.71 1.63 -5.48
N VAL A 96 -6.80 1.10 -4.92
CA VAL A 96 -7.61 1.77 -3.90
C VAL A 96 -6.75 2.09 -2.68
N THR A 97 -6.03 1.11 -2.15
CA THR A 97 -5.17 1.34 -0.97
C THR A 97 -4.07 2.34 -1.27
N SER A 98 -3.50 2.34 -2.48
CA SER A 98 -2.47 3.30 -2.88
C SER A 98 -2.99 4.73 -3.10
N ILE A 99 -4.30 4.93 -3.27
CA ILE A 99 -4.93 6.26 -3.36
C ILE A 99 -5.24 6.82 -1.98
N PHE A 100 -5.80 6.00 -1.09
CA PHE A 100 -6.27 6.47 0.21
C PHE A 100 -5.13 6.65 1.21
N TRP A 101 -4.14 5.75 1.25
CA TRP A 101 -3.11 5.77 2.29
C TRP A 101 -2.12 6.93 2.21
N PRO A 102 -1.74 7.49 1.05
CA PRO A 102 -1.00 8.74 1.00
C PRO A 102 -1.66 9.85 1.83
N GLY A 103 -3.00 9.94 1.83
CA GLY A 103 -3.72 10.96 2.60
C GLY A 103 -3.48 10.86 4.10
N VAL A 104 -3.42 9.65 4.64
CA VAL A 104 -3.11 9.40 6.06
C VAL A 104 -1.68 9.84 6.39
N TRP A 105 -0.73 9.53 5.52
CA TRP A 105 0.68 9.90 5.69
C TRP A 105 0.94 11.40 5.53
N VAL A 106 0.27 12.05 4.57
CA VAL A 106 0.33 13.51 4.38
C VAL A 106 -0.28 14.24 5.57
N PHE A 107 -1.40 13.74 6.09
CA PHE A 107 -2.01 14.28 7.31
C PHE A 107 -1.04 14.14 8.50
N GLY A 108 -0.46 12.96 8.70
CA GLY A 108 0.57 12.72 9.73
C GLY A 108 1.76 13.67 9.59
N ALA A 109 2.29 13.84 8.37
CA ALA A 109 3.43 14.73 8.09
C ALA A 109 3.13 16.19 8.39
N THR A 110 1.93 16.63 8.01
CA THR A 110 1.45 18.00 8.31
C THR A 110 1.33 18.19 9.82
N TYR A 111 0.74 17.22 10.52
CA TYR A 111 0.58 17.28 11.97
C TYR A 111 1.92 17.21 12.71
N ASN A 112 2.89 16.44 12.21
CA ASN A 112 4.27 16.42 12.72
C ASN A 112 5.00 17.74 12.52
N SER A 113 4.70 18.46 11.43
CA SER A 113 5.32 19.75 11.15
C SER A 113 4.68 20.88 11.97
N VAL A 114 3.35 20.85 12.17
CA VAL A 114 2.57 21.92 12.82
C VAL A 114 2.40 21.72 14.32
N GLY A 115 2.26 20.47 14.77
CA GLY A 115 2.03 20.11 16.17
C GLY A 115 3.05 20.70 17.14
N PRO A 116 4.36 20.65 16.84
CA PRO A 116 5.38 21.25 17.69
C PRO A 116 5.21 22.76 17.89
N TYR A 117 4.78 23.52 16.86
CA TYR A 117 4.47 24.95 16.99
C TYR A 117 3.24 25.23 17.86
N SER A 118 2.36 24.23 17.97
CA SER A 118 1.05 24.38 18.62
C SER A 118 1.06 23.93 20.09
N THR A 119 2.21 23.47 20.58
CA THR A 119 2.32 22.85 21.91
C THR A 119 2.88 23.87 22.91
N GLU A 120 2.12 24.15 23.97
CA GLU A 120 2.53 25.09 25.04
C GLU A 120 3.50 24.46 26.06
N VAL A 121 3.89 23.20 25.86
CA VAL A 121 4.76 22.48 26.80
C VAL A 121 6.20 22.93 26.61
N TYR A 122 6.71 23.71 27.56
CA TYR A 122 8.12 24.09 27.63
C TYR A 122 8.95 22.95 28.22
N PHE A 123 9.94 22.46 27.48
CA PHE A 123 10.94 21.53 28.02
C PHE A 123 12.36 21.91 27.61
N PRO A 124 13.38 21.54 28.40
CA PRO A 124 14.74 22.04 28.27
C PRO A 124 15.48 21.65 26.97
N ARG A 125 14.85 20.87 26.10
CA ARG A 125 15.45 20.30 24.88
C ARG A 125 14.49 20.38 23.69
N ASP A 126 13.83 21.52 23.54
CA ASP A 126 12.93 21.80 22.42
C ASP A 126 13.61 21.53 21.06
N ASP A 127 14.85 21.97 20.86
CA ASP A 127 15.63 21.75 19.63
C ASP A 127 15.71 20.27 19.23
N GLN A 128 15.89 19.37 20.20
CA GLN A 128 15.98 17.92 19.95
C GLN A 128 14.63 17.35 19.54
N TRP A 129 13.55 17.83 20.15
CA TRP A 129 12.20 17.42 19.79
C TRP A 129 11.81 17.94 18.40
N TRP A 130 12.14 19.19 18.08
CA TRP A 130 11.97 19.78 16.75
C TRP A 130 12.64 18.94 15.67
N ALA A 131 13.91 18.59 15.86
CA ALA A 131 14.65 17.75 14.93
C ALA A 131 13.98 16.38 14.74
N LEU A 132 13.45 15.79 15.81
CA LEU A 132 12.75 14.51 15.77
C LEU A 132 11.44 14.60 14.99
N CYS A 133 10.62 15.62 15.25
CA CYS A 133 9.36 15.85 14.55
C CYS A 133 9.56 16.07 13.04
N TRP A 134 10.62 16.80 12.66
CA TRP A 134 10.99 16.99 11.25
C TRP A 134 11.49 15.70 10.60
N ALA A 135 12.28 14.89 11.32
CA ALA A 135 12.71 13.58 10.83
C ALA A 135 11.52 12.63 10.62
N GLU A 136 10.56 12.64 11.54
CA GLU A 136 9.30 11.91 11.44
C GLU A 136 8.48 12.37 10.24
N ALA A 137 8.26 13.68 10.09
CA ALA A 137 7.56 14.25 8.94
C ALA A 137 8.22 13.87 7.61
N ALA A 138 9.56 13.91 7.54
CA ALA A 138 10.31 13.53 6.35
C ALA A 138 10.07 12.06 5.96
N ILE A 139 10.09 11.13 6.93
CA ILE A 139 9.83 9.72 6.66
C ILE A 139 8.37 9.49 6.26
N GLN A 140 7.41 10.18 6.88
CA GLN A 140 6.01 10.12 6.49
C GLN A 140 5.80 10.59 5.04
N CYS A 141 6.47 11.67 4.63
CA CYS A 141 6.47 12.14 3.25
C CYS A 141 7.07 11.10 2.28
N ILE A 142 8.20 10.48 2.65
CA ILE A 142 8.82 9.41 1.83
C ILE A 142 7.85 8.23 1.66
N ILE A 143 7.19 7.79 2.74
CA ILE A 143 6.18 6.74 2.67
C ILE A 143 5.02 7.14 1.76
N GLY A 144 4.52 8.38 1.88
CA GLY A 144 3.48 8.92 1.00
C GLY A 144 3.88 8.89 -0.49
N ILE A 145 5.12 9.29 -0.81
CA ILE A 145 5.66 9.22 -2.18
C ILE A 145 5.70 7.76 -2.68
N LEU A 146 6.14 6.82 -1.85
CA LEU A 146 6.18 5.40 -2.21
C LEU A 146 4.79 4.85 -2.53
N TYR A 147 3.75 5.30 -1.82
CA TYR A 147 2.37 4.95 -2.18
C TYR A 147 1.96 5.49 -3.55
N TYR A 148 2.34 6.72 -3.91
CA TYR A 148 2.06 7.25 -5.26
C TYR A 148 2.79 6.46 -6.35
N VAL A 149 4.01 6.00 -6.09
CA VAL A 149 4.73 5.10 -7.01
C VAL A 149 3.99 3.75 -7.13
N MET A 150 3.54 3.19 -6.01
CA MET A 150 2.72 1.97 -5.98
C MET A 150 1.40 2.15 -6.75
N MET A 151 0.76 3.30 -6.65
CA MET A 151 -0.45 3.66 -7.41
C MET A 151 -0.21 3.55 -8.92
N GLY A 152 0.93 4.02 -9.43
CA GLY A 152 1.29 3.90 -10.84
C GLY A 152 1.39 2.44 -11.31
N PHE A 153 2.07 1.59 -10.52
CA PHE A 153 2.14 0.16 -10.82
C PHE A 153 0.79 -0.55 -10.71
N ALA A 154 -0.02 -0.20 -9.72
CA ALA A 154 -1.36 -0.76 -9.54
C ALA A 154 -2.31 -0.36 -10.67
N ALA A 155 -2.28 0.90 -11.11
CA ALA A 155 -3.06 1.39 -12.25
C ALA A 155 -2.70 0.62 -13.53
N LYS A 156 -1.40 0.38 -13.77
CA LYS A 156 -0.93 -0.46 -14.88
C LYS A 156 -1.42 -1.90 -14.76
N ALA A 157 -1.36 -2.49 -13.57
CA ALA A 157 -1.87 -3.85 -13.33
C ALA A 157 -3.39 -3.95 -13.62
N VAL A 158 -4.17 -2.97 -13.19
CA VAL A 158 -5.61 -2.88 -13.49
C VAL A 158 -5.85 -2.74 -15.00
N HIS A 159 -5.06 -1.93 -15.70
CA HIS A 159 -5.17 -1.78 -17.14
C HIS A 159 -4.91 -3.08 -17.89
N GLU A 160 -3.80 -3.78 -17.60
CA GLU A 160 -3.47 -5.05 -18.24
C GLU A 160 -4.50 -6.14 -17.91
N MET A 161 -5.03 -6.16 -16.68
CA MET A 161 -6.12 -7.06 -16.29
C MET A 161 -7.38 -6.84 -17.14
N ARG A 162 -7.84 -5.58 -17.26
CA ARG A 162 -9.00 -5.25 -18.11
C ARG A 162 -8.77 -5.61 -19.58
N LYS A 163 -7.57 -5.37 -20.09
CA LYS A 163 -7.19 -5.71 -21.46
C LYS A 163 -7.23 -7.23 -21.69
N ALA A 164 -6.77 -8.02 -20.73
CA ALA A 164 -6.82 -9.48 -20.80
C ALA A 164 -8.27 -10.01 -20.77
N GLU A 165 -9.15 -9.39 -19.98
CA GLU A 165 -10.59 -9.73 -19.94
C GLU A 165 -11.26 -9.48 -21.29
N ILE A 166 -11.01 -8.31 -21.91
CA ILE A 166 -11.57 -7.97 -23.23
C ILE A 166 -11.08 -8.96 -24.29
N ARG A 167 -9.78 -9.30 -24.30
CA ARG A 167 -9.24 -10.28 -25.26
C ARG A 167 -9.92 -11.64 -25.14
N ARG A 168 -10.10 -12.12 -23.90
CA ARG A 168 -10.81 -13.39 -23.66
C ARG A 168 -12.25 -13.35 -24.17
N ALA A 169 -12.97 -12.25 -23.96
CA ALA A 169 -14.33 -12.11 -24.45
C ALA A 169 -14.39 -12.16 -26.00
N VAL A 170 -13.47 -11.47 -26.67
CA VAL A 170 -13.36 -11.49 -28.14
C VAL A 170 -13.00 -12.89 -28.65
N ASP A 171 -12.07 -13.58 -28.01
CA ASP A 171 -11.67 -14.94 -28.40
C ASP A 171 -12.82 -15.94 -28.27
N VAL A 172 -13.65 -15.81 -27.23
CA VAL A 172 -14.87 -16.62 -27.04
C VAL A 172 -15.88 -16.33 -28.16
N GLU A 173 -16.09 -15.06 -28.51
CA GLU A 173 -17.01 -14.67 -29.60
C GLU A 173 -16.54 -15.20 -30.96
N LEU A 174 -15.25 -15.04 -31.29
CA LEU A 174 -14.67 -15.55 -32.53
C LEU A 174 -14.71 -17.09 -32.61
N SER A 175 -14.62 -17.76 -31.46
CA SER A 175 -14.75 -19.22 -31.38
C SER A 175 -16.20 -19.64 -31.61
N ALA A 176 -17.17 -18.94 -31.03
CA ALA A 176 -18.59 -19.19 -31.24
C ALA A 176 -19.00 -18.98 -32.72
N ARG A 177 -18.53 -17.89 -33.36
CA ARG A 177 -18.77 -17.63 -34.79
C ARG A 177 -18.20 -18.72 -35.69
N ARG A 178 -16.98 -19.19 -35.42
CA ARG A 178 -16.37 -20.29 -36.17
C ARG A 178 -17.15 -21.60 -36.05
N VAL A 179 -17.76 -21.87 -34.89
CA VAL A 179 -18.62 -23.04 -34.69
C VAL A 179 -19.94 -22.88 -35.46
N SER A 180 -20.59 -21.71 -35.42
CA SER A 180 -21.83 -21.49 -36.16
C SER A 180 -21.64 -21.55 -37.68
N GLU A 181 -20.54 -21.00 -38.19
CA GLU A 181 -20.20 -21.10 -39.61
C GLU A 181 -20.03 -22.56 -40.03
N ARG A 182 -19.29 -23.37 -39.26
CA ARG A 182 -19.13 -24.81 -39.57
C ARG A 182 -20.46 -25.55 -39.62
N LEU A 183 -21.35 -25.32 -38.65
CA LEU A 183 -22.68 -25.95 -38.63
C LEU A 183 -23.50 -25.55 -39.86
N SER A 184 -23.47 -24.26 -40.23
CA SER A 184 -24.16 -23.79 -41.45
C SER A 184 -23.62 -24.40 -42.74
N TRP A 185 -22.33 -24.74 -42.80
CA TRP A 185 -21.73 -25.44 -43.96
C TRP A 185 -22.12 -26.92 -44.02
N ASP A 186 -22.35 -27.56 -42.86
CA ASP A 186 -22.73 -28.96 -42.79
C ASP A 186 -24.22 -29.19 -43.15
N ASP A 187 -25.08 -28.20 -42.91
CA ASP A 187 -26.51 -28.25 -43.23
C ASP A 187 -26.86 -27.78 -44.66
N ALA A 188 -25.87 -27.38 -45.47
CA ALA A 188 -26.11 -26.94 -46.84
C ALA A 188 -26.56 -28.12 -47.74
N PRO A 189 -27.71 -28.04 -48.43
CA PRO A 189 -28.36 -29.17 -49.14
C PRO A 189 -27.66 -29.61 -50.44
N GLY A 190 -26.34 -29.44 -50.55
CA GLY A 190 -25.55 -29.73 -51.76
C GLY A 190 -24.43 -30.76 -51.59
N LYS A 191 -24.33 -31.45 -50.44
CA LYS A 191 -23.33 -32.53 -50.27
C LYS A 191 -23.84 -33.83 -50.92
N VAL A 192 -23.61 -33.97 -52.23
CA VAL A 192 -23.62 -35.23 -52.98
C VAL A 192 -22.19 -35.78 -53.06
#